data_AF-A0A8T4J7E0-F1
#
_entry.id   AF-A0A8T4J7E0-F1
#
_cell.length_a   1.000
_cell.length_b   1.000
_cell.length_c   1.000
_cell.angle_alpha   90.00
_cell.angle_beta   90.00
_cell.angle_gamma   90.00
#
_symmetry.space_group_name_H-M   'P 1'
#
loop_
_entity.id
_entity.type
_entity.pdbx_description
1 polymer ?
#
loop_
_entity_poly.entity_id
_entity_poly.type
_entity_poly.pdbx_seq_one_letter_code
_entity_poly.pdbx_strand_id
1 'polypeptide(L)'
;PALRQRARELRREGATYAEIVAELGVAKSSVSLWVRDLPQPSASAERMRQAREARWASYRVRRERTRQAAMEAAALEIGALTDRELFLVGVGLYWAEGSKSKPYRLTEDVTFVNSDPGMIRVFLAWLSLLGVTRERLYFRVMIHESADVTAAERYWADLAEADVSTFRKTTLKRHNPKTTRKN
;
A
#
# COMPACT_ATOMS: atom_id res chain seq x y z
N PRO A 1 36.81 -19.55 -33.33
CA PRO A 1 37.78 -18.90 -32.39
C PRO A 1 37.23 -17.63 -31.73
N ALA A 2 36.76 -16.66 -32.52
CA ALA A 2 36.26 -15.36 -32.03
C ALA A 2 35.01 -15.48 -31.13
N LEU A 3 33.99 -16.27 -31.52
CA LEU A 3 32.76 -16.46 -30.75
C LEU A 3 33.00 -17.12 -29.38
N ARG A 4 33.95 -18.07 -29.30
CA ARG A 4 34.33 -18.71 -28.04
C ARG A 4 35.01 -17.71 -27.09
N GLN A 5 35.87 -16.85 -27.62
CA GLN A 5 36.54 -15.82 -26.84
C GLN A 5 35.54 -14.80 -26.30
N ARG A 6 34.63 -14.32 -27.15
CA ARG A 6 33.56 -13.40 -26.76
C ARG A 6 32.63 -13.99 -25.70
N ALA A 7 32.24 -15.26 -25.83
CA ALA A 7 31.44 -15.96 -24.83
C ALA A 7 32.13 -16.02 -23.45
N ARG A 8 33.46 -16.19 -23.42
CA ARG A 8 34.23 -16.21 -22.17
C ARG A 8 34.40 -14.83 -21.54
N GLU A 9 34.50 -13.78 -22.34
CA GLU A 9 34.48 -12.38 -21.87
C GLU A 9 33.14 -12.07 -21.20
N LEU A 10 32.02 -12.29 -21.93
CA LEU A 10 30.67 -12.10 -21.40
C LEU A 10 30.44 -12.89 -20.11
N ARG A 11 30.95 -14.12 -20.03
CA ARG A 11 30.84 -14.93 -18.80
C ARG A 11 31.57 -14.31 -17.61
N ARG A 12 32.77 -13.74 -17.81
CA ARG A 12 33.53 -13.06 -16.76
C ARG A 12 32.89 -11.74 -16.34
N GLU A 13 32.21 -11.06 -17.26
CA GLU A 13 31.37 -9.89 -17.00
C GLU A 13 30.05 -10.26 -16.28
N GLY A 14 29.81 -11.54 -16.02
CA GLY A 14 28.68 -12.03 -15.24
C GLY A 14 27.47 -12.46 -16.07
N ALA A 15 27.60 -12.69 -17.39
CA ALA A 15 26.50 -13.18 -18.22
C ALA A 15 26.20 -14.68 -17.97
N THR A 16 24.91 -15.00 -17.92
CA THR A 16 24.35 -16.36 -17.88
C THR A 16 24.45 -17.04 -19.24
N TYR A 17 24.26 -18.36 -19.27
CA TYR A 17 24.29 -19.11 -20.53
C TYR A 17 23.19 -18.63 -21.49
N ALA A 18 22.02 -18.24 -20.96
CA ALA A 18 20.93 -17.73 -21.77
C ALA A 18 21.25 -16.37 -22.40
N GLU A 19 21.87 -15.46 -21.64
CA GLU A 19 22.30 -14.15 -22.15
C GLU A 19 23.37 -14.30 -23.23
N ILE A 20 24.36 -15.19 -23.04
CA ILE A 20 25.40 -15.45 -24.05
C ILE A 20 24.80 -16.07 -25.33
N VAL A 21 23.82 -16.97 -25.20
CA VAL A 21 23.09 -17.54 -26.34
C VAL A 21 22.30 -16.47 -27.08
N ALA A 22 21.60 -15.60 -26.36
CA ALA A 22 20.82 -14.50 -26.94
C ALA A 22 21.72 -13.48 -27.67
N GLU A 23 22.86 -13.14 -27.08
CA GLU A 23 23.81 -12.16 -27.63
C GLU A 23 24.55 -12.70 -28.86
N LEU A 24 25.01 -13.95 -28.82
CA LEU A 24 25.87 -14.52 -29.86
C LEU A 24 25.11 -15.37 -30.89
N GLY A 25 23.82 -15.66 -30.67
CA GLY A 25 22.99 -16.46 -31.57
C GLY A 25 23.45 -17.92 -31.74
N VAL A 26 24.20 -18.47 -30.78
CA VAL A 26 24.76 -19.83 -30.85
C VAL A 26 23.99 -20.83 -29.99
N ALA A 27 24.15 -22.13 -30.25
CA ALA A 27 23.51 -23.17 -29.45
C ALA A 27 23.99 -23.18 -27.98
N LYS A 28 23.06 -23.43 -27.05
CA LYS A 28 23.34 -23.52 -25.59
C LYS A 28 24.39 -24.59 -25.26
N SER A 29 24.41 -25.69 -26.00
CA SER A 29 25.42 -26.76 -25.86
C SER A 29 26.83 -26.25 -26.14
N SER A 30 27.01 -25.43 -27.19
CA SER A 30 28.28 -24.79 -27.53
C SER A 30 28.75 -23.83 -26.44
N VAL A 31 27.86 -22.97 -25.95
CA VAL A 31 28.17 -22.05 -24.82
C VAL A 31 28.59 -22.84 -23.58
N SER A 32 27.82 -23.86 -23.20
CA SER A 32 28.13 -24.69 -22.04
C SER A 32 29.52 -25.32 -22.13
N LEU A 33 29.91 -25.84 -23.30
CA LEU A 33 31.25 -26.40 -23.51
C LEU A 33 32.34 -25.33 -23.39
N TRP A 34 32.09 -24.10 -23.83
CA TRP A 34 33.07 -23.02 -23.86
C TRP A 34 33.31 -22.34 -22.50
N VAL A 35 32.33 -22.36 -21.60
CA VAL A 35 32.38 -21.59 -20.35
C VAL A 35 32.16 -22.42 -19.08
N ARG A 36 31.99 -23.74 -19.16
CA ARG A 36 31.76 -24.62 -17.99
C ARG A 36 32.87 -24.59 -16.93
N ASP A 37 34.08 -24.24 -17.32
CA ASP A 37 35.26 -24.11 -16.45
C ASP A 37 35.32 -22.75 -15.74
N LEU A 38 34.46 -21.80 -16.10
CA LEU A 38 34.36 -20.49 -15.47
C LEU A 38 33.29 -20.48 -14.37
N PRO A 39 33.49 -19.71 -13.29
CA PRO A 39 32.53 -19.65 -12.19
C PRO A 39 31.15 -19.17 -12.65
N GLN A 40 30.12 -19.61 -11.93
CA GLN A 40 28.77 -19.11 -12.14
C GLN A 40 28.70 -17.64 -11.69
N PRO A 41 28.15 -16.73 -12.52
CA PRO A 41 27.85 -15.37 -12.12
C PRO A 41 26.97 -15.40 -10.88
N SER A 42 27.38 -14.68 -9.83
CA SER A 42 26.48 -14.36 -8.74
C SER A 42 25.35 -13.50 -9.30
N ALA A 43 24.10 -13.89 -9.03
CA ALA A 43 22.98 -13.04 -9.40
C ALA A 43 23.09 -11.74 -8.58
N SER A 44 23.26 -10.61 -9.26
CA SER A 44 23.22 -9.31 -8.57
C SER A 44 21.85 -9.13 -7.91
N ALA A 45 21.80 -8.40 -6.80
CA ALA A 45 20.55 -8.09 -6.11
C ALA A 45 19.51 -7.46 -7.05
N GLU A 46 19.97 -6.67 -8.02
CA GLU A 46 19.13 -6.04 -9.03
C GLU A 46 18.53 -7.03 -10.03
N ARG A 47 19.32 -7.98 -10.55
CA ARG A 47 18.79 -9.04 -11.43
C ARG A 47 17.78 -9.94 -10.72
N MET A 48 18.04 -10.26 -9.45
CA MET A 48 17.09 -10.99 -8.62
C MET A 48 15.77 -10.22 -8.44
N ARG A 49 15.84 -8.90 -8.24
CA ARG A 49 14.67 -8.02 -8.14
C ARG A 49 13.86 -8.00 -9.44
N GLN A 50 14.53 -7.80 -10.58
CA GLN A 50 13.89 -7.76 -11.90
C GLN A 50 13.22 -9.10 -12.25
N ALA A 51 13.91 -10.23 -12.03
CA ALA A 51 13.33 -11.55 -12.27
C ALA A 51 12.11 -11.82 -11.37
N ARG A 52 12.16 -11.38 -10.11
CA ARG A 52 11.02 -11.45 -9.19
C ARG A 52 9.87 -10.56 -9.71
N GLU A 53 10.14 -9.32 -10.08
CA GLU A 53 9.12 -8.41 -10.59
C GLU A 53 8.43 -8.94 -11.85
N ALA A 54 9.20 -9.45 -12.81
CA ALA A 54 8.68 -10.05 -14.05
C ALA A 54 7.81 -11.28 -13.75
N ARG A 55 8.25 -12.16 -12.84
CA ARG A 55 7.48 -13.35 -12.42
C ARG A 55 6.13 -12.97 -11.81
N TRP A 56 6.07 -11.89 -11.05
CA TRP A 56 4.86 -11.48 -10.33
C TRP A 56 4.05 -10.40 -11.06
N ALA A 57 4.50 -9.88 -12.20
CA ALA A 57 3.82 -8.81 -12.92
C ALA A 57 2.43 -9.25 -13.41
N SER A 58 2.35 -10.37 -14.12
CA SER A 58 1.08 -10.92 -14.62
C SER A 58 0.14 -11.32 -13.48
N TYR A 59 0.69 -11.87 -12.38
CA TYR A 59 -0.08 -12.17 -11.17
C TYR A 59 -0.67 -10.91 -10.54
N ARG A 60 0.11 -9.83 -10.41
CA ARG A 60 -0.35 -8.54 -9.87
C ARG A 60 -1.49 -7.96 -10.71
N VAL A 61 -1.33 -7.95 -12.03
CA VAL A 61 -2.38 -7.47 -12.95
C VAL A 61 -3.65 -8.32 -12.82
N ARG A 62 -3.53 -9.65 -12.80
CA ARG A 62 -4.69 -10.55 -12.65
C ARG A 62 -5.38 -10.34 -11.31
N ARG A 63 -4.62 -10.28 -10.22
CA ARG A 63 -5.14 -10.04 -8.86
C ARG A 63 -5.87 -8.70 -8.77
N GLU A 64 -5.30 -7.66 -9.36
CA GLU A 64 -5.91 -6.33 -9.36
C GLU A 64 -7.22 -6.32 -10.15
N ARG A 65 -7.26 -6.97 -11.33
CA ARG A 65 -8.51 -7.14 -12.09
C ARG A 65 -9.58 -7.89 -11.32
N THR A 66 -9.20 -8.99 -10.65
CA THR A 66 -10.14 -9.74 -9.81
C THR A 66 -10.64 -8.92 -8.63
N ARG A 67 -9.76 -8.17 -7.97
CA ARG A 67 -10.13 -7.24 -6.88
C ARG A 67 -11.13 -6.21 -7.38
N GLN A 68 -10.84 -5.59 -8.51
CA GLN A 68 -11.67 -4.53 -9.08
C GLN A 68 -13.05 -5.05 -9.50
N ALA A 69 -13.11 -6.20 -10.18
CA ALA A 69 -14.37 -6.84 -10.55
C ALA A 69 -15.22 -7.20 -9.31
N ALA A 70 -14.59 -7.68 -8.23
CA ALA A 70 -15.30 -7.97 -6.98
C ALA A 70 -15.84 -6.69 -6.32
N MET A 71 -15.08 -5.60 -6.34
CA MET A 71 -15.53 -4.30 -5.82
C MET A 71 -16.70 -3.74 -6.64
N GLU A 72 -16.64 -3.83 -7.96
CA GLU A 72 -17.72 -3.38 -8.86
C GLU A 72 -18.99 -4.21 -8.67
N ALA A 73 -18.87 -5.54 -8.57
CA ALA A 73 -20.00 -6.41 -8.29
C ALA A 73 -20.66 -6.08 -6.94
N ALA A 74 -19.86 -5.90 -5.88
CA ALA A 74 -20.37 -5.51 -4.56
C ALA A 74 -21.03 -4.13 -4.59
N ALA A 75 -20.46 -3.15 -5.31
CA ALA A 75 -21.05 -1.82 -5.46
C ALA A 75 -22.41 -1.87 -6.17
N LEU A 76 -22.55 -2.72 -7.20
CA LEU A 76 -23.82 -2.92 -7.90
C LEU A 76 -24.86 -3.62 -7.03
N GLU A 77 -24.45 -4.59 -6.22
CA GLU A 77 -25.34 -5.32 -5.31
C GLU A 77 -25.91 -4.42 -4.21
N ILE A 78 -25.06 -3.56 -3.62
CA ILE A 78 -25.47 -2.62 -2.58
C ILE A 78 -26.24 -1.42 -3.16
N GLY A 79 -25.81 -0.91 -4.31
CA GLY A 79 -26.39 0.28 -4.91
C GLY A 79 -26.09 1.57 -4.14
N ALA A 80 -26.96 2.57 -4.33
CA ALA A 80 -26.83 3.85 -3.65
C ALA A 80 -27.34 3.74 -2.21
N LEU A 81 -26.52 4.17 -1.25
CA LEU A 81 -26.90 4.16 0.16
C LEU A 81 -27.92 5.26 0.46
N THR A 82 -28.98 4.86 1.15
CA THR A 82 -29.94 5.75 1.80
C THR A 82 -29.43 6.23 3.14
N ASP A 83 -30.06 7.28 3.69
CA ASP A 83 -29.78 7.78 5.04
C ASP A 83 -29.87 6.68 6.11
N ARG A 84 -30.81 5.74 5.97
CA ARG A 84 -30.95 4.61 6.90
C ARG A 84 -29.72 3.71 6.88
N GLU A 85 -29.19 3.39 5.69
CA GLU A 85 -28.02 2.53 5.56
C GLU A 85 -26.76 3.26 6.05
N LEU A 86 -26.60 4.53 5.71
CA LEU A 86 -25.53 5.37 6.24
C LEU A 86 -25.58 5.44 7.77
N PHE A 87 -26.77 5.59 8.35
CA PHE A 87 -26.96 5.59 9.80
C PHE A 87 -26.46 4.29 10.45
N LEU A 88 -26.85 3.13 9.91
CA LEU A 88 -26.46 1.83 10.44
C LEU A 88 -24.95 1.57 10.29
N VAL A 89 -24.37 1.91 9.14
CA VAL A 89 -22.93 1.78 8.91
C VAL A 89 -22.14 2.66 9.88
N GLY A 90 -22.56 3.92 10.08
CA GLY A 90 -21.89 4.81 11.01
C GLY A 90 -21.95 4.34 12.47
N VAL A 91 -23.09 3.78 12.91
CA VAL A 91 -23.20 3.13 14.24
C VAL A 91 -22.22 1.96 14.35
N GLY A 92 -22.13 1.10 13.31
CA GLY A 92 -21.19 -0.01 13.28
C GLY A 92 -19.72 0.44 13.33
N LEU A 93 -19.38 1.48 12.56
CA LEU A 93 -18.05 2.08 12.57
C LEU A 93 -17.70 2.66 13.94
N TYR A 94 -18.60 3.41 14.56
CA TYR A 94 -18.37 3.94 15.90
C TYR A 94 -18.24 2.83 16.94
N TRP A 95 -19.02 1.75 16.81
CA TRP A 95 -18.90 0.63 17.74
C TRP A 95 -17.56 -0.11 17.60
N ALA A 96 -17.05 -0.26 16.38
CA ALA A 96 -15.80 -0.96 16.10
C ALA A 96 -14.54 -0.14 16.44
N GLU A 97 -14.51 1.13 16.03
CA GLU A 97 -13.30 1.98 16.03
C GLU A 97 -13.44 3.26 16.88
N GLY A 98 -14.65 3.53 17.39
CA GLY A 98 -14.93 4.71 18.20
C GLY A 98 -14.39 4.61 19.63
N SER A 99 -14.34 5.76 20.30
CA SER A 99 -13.97 5.84 21.71
C SER A 99 -14.95 5.09 22.61
N LYS A 100 -14.40 4.37 23.58
CA LYS A 100 -15.19 3.73 24.64
C LYS A 100 -15.47 4.75 25.76
N SER A 101 -16.76 4.93 26.07
CA SER A 101 -17.18 5.57 27.31
C SER A 101 -17.24 4.52 28.43
N LYS A 102 -16.83 4.88 29.65
CA LYS A 102 -16.88 3.96 30.80
C LYS A 102 -17.82 4.54 31.86
N PRO A 103 -18.55 3.73 32.64
CA PRO A 103 -19.49 4.26 33.64
C PRO A 103 -18.87 5.25 34.64
N TYR A 104 -17.58 5.07 34.97
CA TYR A 104 -16.82 5.94 35.87
C TYR A 104 -16.11 7.12 35.19
N ARG A 105 -16.20 7.23 33.86
CA ARG A 105 -15.66 8.31 33.05
C ARG A 105 -16.52 8.42 31.81
N LEU A 106 -17.68 9.04 32.00
CA LEU A 106 -18.57 9.42 30.90
C LEU A 106 -17.86 10.52 30.12
N THR A 107 -17.52 10.21 28.87
CA THR A 107 -17.02 11.20 27.93
C THR A 107 -18.15 11.51 26.95
N GLU A 108 -18.48 12.78 26.79
CA GLU A 108 -19.47 13.26 25.82
C GLU A 108 -18.87 13.54 24.44
N ASP A 109 -17.56 13.31 24.30
CA ASP A 109 -16.84 13.45 23.03
C ASP A 109 -16.92 12.17 22.20
N VAL A 110 -17.32 12.32 20.94
CA VAL A 110 -17.26 11.27 19.92
C VAL A 110 -15.87 11.33 19.28
N THR A 111 -15.03 10.33 19.55
CA THR A 111 -13.72 10.20 18.90
C THR A 111 -13.70 8.99 17.97
N PHE A 112 -13.23 9.19 16.75
CA PHE A 112 -13.02 8.16 15.74
C PHE A 112 -11.62 8.31 15.15
N VAL A 113 -10.86 7.22 15.08
CA VAL A 113 -9.48 7.22 14.58
C VAL A 113 -9.32 6.12 13.55
N ASN A 114 -8.95 6.50 12.33
CA ASN A 114 -8.62 5.54 11.29
C ASN A 114 -7.59 6.13 10.29
N SER A 115 -6.89 5.27 9.56
CA SER A 115 -5.97 5.68 8.48
C SER A 115 -6.56 5.48 7.09
N ASP A 116 -7.74 4.85 6.98
CA ASP A 116 -8.46 4.63 5.74
C ASP A 116 -9.27 5.88 5.34
N PRO A 117 -8.98 6.49 4.18
CA PRO A 117 -9.69 7.65 3.64
C PRO A 117 -11.21 7.46 3.50
N GLY A 118 -11.64 6.26 3.09
CA GLY A 118 -13.05 5.92 2.88
C GLY A 118 -13.81 5.86 4.20
N MET A 119 -13.24 5.23 5.22
CA MET A 119 -13.85 5.17 6.56
C MET A 119 -14.03 6.57 7.15
N ILE A 120 -13.04 7.46 6.99
CA ILE A 120 -13.16 8.85 7.46
C ILE A 120 -14.27 9.60 6.72
N ARG A 121 -14.36 9.47 5.39
CA ARG A 121 -15.43 10.11 4.60
C ARG A 121 -16.82 9.63 5.01
N VAL A 122 -17.01 8.32 5.17
CA VAL A 122 -18.29 7.74 5.62
C VAL A 122 -18.64 8.23 7.02
N PHE A 123 -17.66 8.30 7.93
CA PHE A 123 -17.89 8.78 9.28
C PHE A 123 -18.28 10.27 9.31
N LEU A 124 -17.63 11.12 8.50
CA LEU A 124 -18.00 12.53 8.38
C LEU A 124 -19.40 12.71 7.78
N ALA A 125 -19.75 11.94 6.76
CA ALA A 125 -21.11 11.95 6.20
C ALA A 125 -22.15 11.51 7.24
N TRP A 126 -21.83 10.51 8.04
CA TRP A 126 -22.69 10.06 9.15
C TRP A 126 -22.87 11.14 10.23
N LEU A 127 -21.80 11.83 10.63
CA LEU A 127 -21.91 12.96 11.56
C LEU A 127 -22.79 14.09 10.99
N SER A 128 -22.66 14.39 9.70
CA SER A 128 -23.54 15.35 9.01
C SER A 128 -24.99 14.89 9.01
N LEU A 129 -25.27 13.59 8.77
CA LEU A 129 -26.61 13.02 8.85
C LEU A 129 -27.22 13.18 10.25
N LEU A 130 -26.42 13.11 11.30
CA LEU A 130 -26.83 13.36 12.69
C LEU A 130 -26.98 14.85 13.04
N GLY A 131 -26.73 15.76 12.08
CA GLY A 131 -26.81 17.21 12.30
C GLY A 131 -25.61 17.80 13.04
N VAL A 132 -24.47 17.11 13.08
CA VAL A 132 -23.24 17.66 13.65
C VAL A 132 -22.63 18.66 12.68
N THR A 133 -22.52 19.92 13.11
CA THR A 133 -21.96 20.99 12.29
C THR A 133 -20.43 20.94 12.28
N ARG A 134 -19.81 21.52 11.24
CA ARG A 134 -18.36 21.46 11.04
C ARG A 134 -17.56 22.15 12.15
N GLU A 135 -18.13 23.18 12.79
CA GLU A 135 -17.49 23.94 13.86
C GLU A 135 -17.32 23.11 15.14
N ARG A 136 -18.06 22.00 15.26
CA ARG A 136 -17.94 21.05 16.38
C ARG A 136 -16.88 19.99 16.14
N LEU A 137 -16.31 19.93 14.93
CA LEU A 137 -15.33 18.93 14.54
C LEU A 137 -13.92 19.42 14.83
N TYR A 138 -13.09 18.52 15.37
CA TYR A 138 -11.67 18.77 15.60
C TYR A 138 -10.86 17.62 15.04
N PHE A 139 -9.81 17.94 14.31
CA PHE A 139 -8.95 16.96 13.66
C PHE A 139 -7.59 16.89 14.34
N ARG A 140 -6.93 15.74 14.22
CA ARG A 140 -5.55 15.55 14.68
C ARG A 140 -4.90 14.46 13.83
N VAL A 141 -3.79 14.77 13.18
CA VAL A 141 -2.98 13.75 12.52
C VAL A 141 -2.12 13.03 13.54
N MET A 142 -2.01 11.71 13.40
CA MET A 142 -1.12 10.87 14.18
C MET A 142 -0.20 10.10 13.25
N ILE A 143 1.06 10.52 13.14
CA ILE A 143 1.99 10.01 12.15
C ILE A 143 3.34 9.67 12.78
N HIS A 144 4.13 8.82 12.12
CA HIS A 144 5.49 8.52 12.55
C HIS A 144 6.40 9.74 12.35
N GLU A 145 7.39 9.93 13.22
CA GLU A 145 8.29 11.09 13.17
C GLU A 145 9.13 11.18 11.89
N SER A 146 9.29 10.06 11.17
CA SER A 146 9.99 10.00 9.89
C SER A 146 9.17 10.47 8.68
N ALA A 147 7.88 10.77 8.88
CA ALA A 147 6.99 11.16 7.80
C ALA A 147 6.85 12.68 7.69
N ASP A 148 6.44 13.14 6.51
CA ASP A 148 6.16 14.55 6.25
C ASP A 148 4.84 14.95 6.90
N VAL A 149 4.93 15.65 8.03
CA VAL A 149 3.78 16.14 8.80
C VAL A 149 2.93 17.11 7.99
N THR A 150 3.58 18.04 7.28
CA THR A 150 2.88 19.09 6.54
C THR A 150 2.14 18.51 5.35
N ALA A 151 2.73 17.57 4.62
CA ALA A 151 2.05 16.86 3.56
C ALA A 151 0.85 16.06 4.09
N ALA A 152 1.00 15.39 5.23
CA ALA A 152 -0.08 14.63 5.84
C ALA A 152 -1.24 15.52 6.32
N GLU A 153 -0.95 16.64 7.00
CA GLU A 153 -1.97 17.59 7.45
C GLU A 153 -2.77 18.14 6.26
N ARG A 154 -2.11 18.55 5.17
CA ARG A 154 -2.79 19.01 3.95
C ARG A 154 -3.66 17.92 3.33
N TYR A 155 -3.13 16.71 3.17
CA TYR A 155 -3.88 15.60 2.61
C TYR A 155 -5.17 15.32 3.40
N TRP A 156 -5.09 15.29 4.73
CA TRP A 156 -6.25 15.03 5.58
C TRP A 156 -7.21 16.22 5.65
N ALA A 157 -6.70 17.44 5.61
CA ALA A 157 -7.52 18.65 5.52
C ALA A 157 -8.33 18.70 4.23
N ASP A 158 -7.69 18.40 3.09
CA ASP A 158 -8.37 18.31 1.79
C ASP A 158 -9.44 17.21 1.79
N LEU A 159 -9.14 16.05 2.38
CA LEU A 159 -10.09 14.95 2.49
C LEU A 159 -11.30 15.29 3.37
N ALA A 160 -11.07 15.98 4.48
CA ALA A 160 -12.11 16.36 5.45
C ALA A 160 -12.85 17.64 5.06
N GLU A 161 -12.43 18.31 3.98
CA GLU A 161 -12.89 19.64 3.58
C GLU A 161 -12.82 20.63 4.75
N ALA A 162 -11.68 20.63 5.45
CA ALA A 162 -11.43 21.45 6.63
C ALA A 162 -10.17 22.29 6.42
N ASP A 163 -10.10 23.47 7.04
CA ASP A 163 -8.90 24.28 7.01
C ASP A 163 -7.82 23.65 7.90
N VAL A 164 -6.56 23.59 7.42
CA VAL A 164 -5.43 23.00 8.16
C VAL A 164 -5.26 23.66 9.54
N SER A 165 -5.60 24.94 9.71
CA SER A 165 -5.54 25.63 11.00
C SER A 165 -6.51 25.07 12.05
N THR A 166 -7.55 24.34 11.64
CA THR A 166 -8.48 23.66 12.57
C THR A 166 -7.91 22.36 13.15
N PHE A 167 -6.79 21.87 12.59
CA PHE A 167 -6.13 20.68 13.10
C PHE A 167 -5.42 20.99 14.41
N ARG A 168 -5.68 20.16 15.42
CA ARG A 168 -4.90 20.13 16.65
C ARG A 168 -3.49 19.65 16.34
N LYS A 169 -2.54 20.05 17.19
CA LYS A 169 -1.13 19.65 17.11
C LYS A 169 -0.96 18.16 16.79
N THR A 170 -0.28 17.88 15.68
CA THR A 170 0.04 16.52 15.23
C THR A 170 0.77 15.73 16.32
N THR A 171 0.33 14.49 16.52
CA THR A 171 0.98 13.55 17.45
C THR A 171 2.02 12.74 16.69
N LEU A 172 3.29 12.95 17.04
CA LEU A 172 4.41 12.19 16.50
C LEU A 172 4.64 10.89 17.26
N LYS A 173 4.57 9.77 16.55
CA LYS A 173 4.91 8.44 17.06
C LYS A 173 6.40 8.19 16.81
N ARG A 174 7.16 7.98 17.90
CA ARG A 174 8.62 7.76 17.87
C ARG A 174 9.02 6.29 17.71
N HIS A 175 8.07 5.37 17.92
CA HIS A 175 8.37 3.95 17.84
C HIS A 175 8.24 3.48 16.40
N ASN A 176 9.30 2.92 15.84
CA ASN A 176 9.22 2.13 14.62
C ASN A 176 8.51 0.82 15.00
N PRO A 177 7.26 0.57 14.59
CA PRO A 177 6.60 -0.66 14.95
C PRO A 177 7.27 -1.78 14.16
N LYS A 178 8.08 -2.61 14.83
CA LYS A 178 8.36 -3.96 14.35
C LYS A 178 7.03 -4.72 14.43
N THR A 179 6.20 -4.60 13.40
CA THR A 179 4.90 -5.27 13.36
C THR A 179 5.11 -6.78 13.32
N THR A 180 4.99 -7.44 14.47
CA THR A 180 4.74 -8.88 14.58
C THR A 180 3.23 -9.14 14.46
N ARG A 181 2.63 -8.78 13.32
CA ARG A 181 1.25 -9.21 13.04
C ARG A 181 1.27 -10.67 12.60
N LYS A 182 0.67 -11.54 13.42
CA LYS A 182 0.27 -12.91 13.05
C LYS A 182 -1.23 -12.87 12.69
N ASN A 183 -1.58 -12.23 11.58
CA ASN A 183 -2.91 -12.32 10.98
C ASN A 183 -2.74 -12.86 9.56
#